data_AF-A0A261BZN9-F1
#
_entry.id   AF-A0A261BZN9-F1
#
_cell.length_a   1.000
_cell.length_b   1.000
_cell.length_c   1.000
_cell.angle_alpha   90.00
_cell.angle_beta   90.00
_cell.angle_gamma   90.00
#
_symmetry.space_group_name_H-M   'P 1'
#
loop_
_entity.id
_entity.type
_entity.pdbx_description
1 polymer ?
#
loop_
_entity_poly.entity_id
_entity_poly.type
_entity_poly.pdbx_seq_one_letter_code
_entity_poly.pdbx_strand_id
1 'polypeptide(L)' 'MTCGLEMRRLLIFSLLLLLAIIIVDSRKYRRMNEITIHNHAEANVRIRCQSIKTDFKDTFMGPMDEVSFEFYDIDRVHS' A
#
# COMPACT_ATOMS: atom_id res chain seq x y z
N MET A 1 34.06 -33.80 8.77
CA MET A 1 32.63 -33.64 8.41
C MET A 1 32.19 -32.18 8.55
N THR A 2 32.88 -31.24 7.89
CA THR A 2 32.60 -29.78 8.01
C THR A 2 31.90 -29.20 6.76
N CYS A 3 32.04 -29.85 5.61
CA CYS A 3 31.49 -29.38 4.32
C CYS A 3 29.96 -29.23 4.32
N GLY A 4 29.23 -30.14 4.99
CA GLY A 4 27.76 -30.09 5.06
C GLY A 4 27.19 -28.98 5.95
N LEU A 5 27.93 -28.53 6.95
CA LEU A 5 27.53 -27.42 7.84
C LEU A 5 27.73 -26.06 7.14
N GLU A 6 28.83 -25.90 6.42
CA GLU A 6 29.12 -24.68 5.63
C GLU A 6 28.11 -24.52 4.47
N MET A 7 27.80 -25.60 3.75
CA MET A 7 26.77 -25.60 2.69
C MET A 7 25.38 -25.21 3.22
N ARG A 8 24.99 -25.70 4.40
CA ARG A 8 23.72 -25.33 5.04
C ARG A 8 23.69 -23.86 5.44
N ARG A 9 24.78 -23.33 5.96
CA ARG A 9 24.90 -21.90 6.30
C ARG A 9 24.75 -21.03 5.06
N LEU A 10 25.43 -21.37 3.96
CA LEU A 10 25.32 -20.65 2.69
C LEU A 10 23.89 -20.66 2.14
N LEU A 11 23.20 -21.80 2.21
CA LEU A 11 21.80 -21.90 1.80
C LEU A 11 20.89 -21.00 2.65
N ILE A 12 21.06 -21.01 3.97
CA ILE A 12 20.30 -20.14 4.88
C ILE A 12 20.57 -18.65 4.56
N PHE A 13 21.83 -18.26 4.37
CA PHE A 13 22.19 -16.90 3.99
C PHE A 13 21.57 -16.49 2.65
N SER A 14 21.58 -17.37 1.65
CA SER A 14 20.97 -17.10 0.35
C SER A 14 19.45 -16.92 0.44
N LEU A 15 18.77 -17.71 1.28
CA LEU A 15 17.34 -17.61 1.49
C LEU A 15 16.97 -16.31 2.22
N LEU A 16 17.75 -15.95 3.24
CA LEU A 16 17.57 -14.69 3.97
C LEU A 16 17.81 -13.47 3.07
N LEU A 17 18.81 -13.54 2.19
CA LEU A 17 19.08 -12.48 1.21
C LEU A 17 17.92 -12.34 0.22
N LEU A 18 17.41 -13.45 -0.31
CA LEU A 18 16.25 -13.46 -1.21
C LEU A 18 15.02 -12.84 -0.54
N LEU A 19 14.71 -13.25 0.69
CA LEU A 19 13.61 -12.69 1.48
C LEU A 19 13.78 -11.18 1.71
N ALA A 20 14.99 -10.74 2.05
CA ALA A 20 15.30 -9.32 2.24
C ALA A 20 15.06 -8.52 0.95
N ILE A 21 15.48 -9.04 -0.21
CA ILE A 21 15.26 -8.39 -1.51
C ILE A 21 13.77 -8.26 -1.81
N ILE A 22 13.00 -9.34 -1.65
CA ILE A 22 11.55 -9.34 -1.90
C ILE A 22 10.83 -8.33 -0.98
N ILE A 23 11.22 -8.28 0.30
CA ILE A 23 10.63 -7.34 1.26
C ILE A 23 10.96 -5.90 0.88
N VAL A 24 12.21 -5.59 0.55
CA VAL A 24 12.63 -4.24 0.15
C VAL A 24 11.91 -3.79 -1.13
N ASP A 25 11.81 -4.68 -2.12
CA ASP A 25 11.14 -4.40 -3.39
C ASP A 25 9.64 -4.14 -3.18
N SER A 26 8.95 -4.99 -2.40
CA SER A 26 7.53 -4.80 -2.08
C SER A 26 7.21 -3.51 -1.29
N ARG A 27 8.19 -2.97 -0.56
CA ARG A 27 8.05 -1.67 0.14
C ARG A 27 8.25 -0.50 -0.81
N LYS A 28 9.10 -0.63 -1.83
CA LYS A 28 9.33 0.41 -2.83
C LYS A 28 8.05 0.74 -3.61
N TYR A 29 7.24 -0.28 -3.88
CA TYR A 29 5.94 -0.14 -4.56
C TYR A 29 4.76 0.23 -3.65
N ARG A 30 5.02 0.64 -2.39
CA ARG A 30 3.97 1.05 -1.46
C ARG A 30 4.24 2.47 -0.97
N ARG A 31 4.01 3.45 -1.85
CA ARG A 31 3.98 4.85 -1.44
C ARG A 31 2.63 5.13 -0.79
N MET A 32 2.63 5.62 0.44
CA MET A 32 1.41 6.11 1.09
C MET A 32 1.09 7.49 0.53
N ASN A 33 -0.14 7.66 0.07
CA ASN A 33 -0.69 8.92 -0.42
C ASN A 33 -1.89 9.29 0.44
N GLU A 34 -2.07 10.60 0.61
CA GLU A 34 -3.25 11.19 1.25
C GLU A 34 -3.96 12.06 0.21
N ILE A 35 -5.28 11.92 0.12
CA ILE A 35 -6.14 12.80 -0.67
C ILE A 35 -7.19 13.40 0.26
N THR A 36 -7.28 14.72 0.26
CA THR A 36 -8.35 15.47 0.91
C THR A 36 -9.35 15.95 -0.12
N ILE A 37 -10.64 15.76 0.15
CA ILE A 37 -11.73 16.21 -0.71
C ILE A 37 -12.54 17.24 0.07
N HIS A 38 -12.84 18.37 -0.57
CA HIS A 38 -13.67 19.44 -0.03
C HIS A 38 -14.97 19.56 -0.84
N ASN A 39 -16.12 19.58 -0.17
CA ASN A 39 -17.40 19.80 -0.82
C ASN A 39 -17.76 21.29 -0.84
N HIS A 40 -17.44 21.98 -1.94
CA HIS A 40 -17.85 23.38 -2.12
C HIS A 40 -19.27 23.57 -2.66
N ALA A 41 -20.02 22.48 -2.88
CA ALA A 41 -21.41 22.59 -3.32
C ALA A 41 -22.35 22.88 -2.14
N GLU A 42 -23.43 23.60 -2.40
CA GLU A 42 -24.55 23.79 -1.46
C GLU A 42 -25.46 22.55 -1.36
N ALA A 43 -24.93 21.36 -1.65
CA ALA A 43 -25.66 20.10 -1.67
C ALA A 43 -24.85 18.98 -1.02
N ASN A 44 -25.56 17.95 -0.54
CA ASN A 44 -24.92 16.75 -0.01
C ASN A 44 -24.32 15.93 -1.15
N VAL A 45 -23.08 15.48 -0.99
CA VAL A 45 -22.39 14.61 -1.96
C VAL A 45 -22.06 13.27 -1.32
N ARG A 46 -22.07 12.22 -2.14
CA ARG A 46 -21.70 10.86 -1.74
C ARG A 46 -20.39 10.49 -2.42
N ILE A 47 -19.37 10.20 -1.62
CA ILE A 47 -18.05 9.82 -2.10
C ILE A 47 -17.80 8.35 -1.81
N ARG A 48 -17.28 7.64 -2.82
CA ARG A 48 -16.82 6.26 -2.71
C ARG A 48 -15.36 6.20 -3.14
N CYS A 49 -14.50 5.79 -2.21
CA CYS A 49 -13.10 5.52 -2.48
C CYS A 49 -12.93 4.01 -2.75
N GLN A 50 -12.40 3.63 -3.91
CA GLN A 50 -12.06 2.25 -4.23
C GLN A 50 -10.54 2.09 -4.21
N SER A 51 -10.01 1.60 -3.09
CA SER A 51 -8.59 1.32 -2.91
C SER A 51 -8.38 -0.11 -2.42
N ILE A 52 -7.26 -0.73 -2.84
CA ILE A 52 -6.91 -2.14 -2.58
C ILE A 52 -6.85 -2.49 -1.09
N LYS A 53 -6.61 -1.50 -0.22
CA LYS A 53 -6.54 -1.72 1.23
C LYS A 53 -7.78 -1.25 2.00
N THR A 54 -8.62 -0.47 1.36
CA THR A 54 -9.69 0.24 2.04
C THR A 54 -10.90 0.24 1.13
N ASP A 55 -11.69 -0.83 1.26
CA ASP A 55 -13.10 -0.83 0.88
C ASP A 55 -13.85 0.10 1.83
N PHE A 56 -13.60 1.40 1.70
CA PHE A 56 -14.32 2.39 2.48
C PHE A 56 -15.78 2.37 2.05
N LYS A 57 -16.65 2.28 3.04
CA LYS A 57 -18.08 2.53 2.85
C LYS A 57 -18.25 3.95 2.32
N ASP A 58 -19.31 4.11 1.53
CA ASP A 58 -19.71 5.41 1.01
C ASP A 58 -19.80 6.44 2.12
N THR A 59 -19.08 7.53 1.94
CA THR A 59 -19.04 8.66 2.86
C THR A 59 -19.94 9.76 2.31
N PHE A 60 -20.86 10.24 3.13
CA PHE A 60 -21.70 11.37 2.78
C PHE A 60 -21.09 12.64 3.37
N MET A 61 -20.99 13.67 2.55
CA MET A 61 -20.46 14.97 2.93
C MET A 61 -21.55 16.02 2.73
N GLY A 62 -21.78 16.84 3.74
CA GLY A 62 -22.63 18.03 3.65
C GLY A 62 -21.90 19.19 2.97
N PRO A 63 -22.59 20.33 2.78
CA PRO A 63 -21.98 21.54 2.23
C PRO A 63 -20.82 22.05 3.08
N MET A 64 -19.71 22.40 2.44
CA MET A 64 -18.46 22.86 3.06
C MET A 64 -17.73 21.82 3.94
N ASP A 65 -18.18 20.57 3.96
CA ASP A 65 -17.47 19.49 4.65
C ASP A 65 -16.19 19.09 3.90
N GLU A 66 -15.26 18.49 4.64
CA GLU A 66 -14.04 17.89 4.11
C GLU A 66 -13.83 16.46 4.64
N VAL A 67 -13.12 15.64 3.86
CA VAL A 67 -12.72 14.29 4.26
C VAL A 67 -11.36 13.95 3.65
N SER A 68 -10.50 13.30 4.44
CA SER A 68 -9.21 12.76 3.98
C SER A 68 -9.27 11.24 3.85
N PHE A 69 -8.62 10.72 2.80
CA PHE A 69 -8.41 9.31 2.57
C PHE A 69 -6.92 9.02 2.44
N GLU A 70 -6.45 8.03 3.19
CA GLU A 70 -5.11 7.47 3.03
C GLU A 70 -5.18 6.17 2.23
N PHE A 71 -4.30 6.04 1.24
CA PHE A 71 -4.15 4.81 0.48
C PHE A 71 -2.69 4.56 0.12
N TYR A 72 -2.37 3.30 -0.15
CA TYR A 72 -1.08 2.93 -0.71
C TYR A 72 -1.25 2.85 -2.22
N ASP A 73 -0.47 3.65 -2.94
CA ASP A 73 -0.31 3.42 -4.36
C ASP A 73 0.35 2.06 -4.53
N ILE A 74 -0.24 1.23 -5.38
CA ILE A 74 0.44 0.06 -5.91
C ILE A 74 0.66 0.44 -7.36
N ASP A 75 1.89 0.85 -7.70
CA ASP A 75 2.27 1.12 -9.08
C ASP A 75 1.81 -0.09 -9.92
N ARG A 76 0.69 0.06 -10.63
CA ARG A 76 0.33 -0.85 -11.71
C ARG A 76 1.28 -0.50 -12.85
N VAL A 77 2.54 -0.93 -12.72
CA VAL A 77 3.29 -1.31 -13.92
C VAL A 77 2.36 -2.29 -14.64
N HIS A 78 2.00 -1.98 -15.88
CA HIS A 78 0.98 -2.59 -16.75
C HIS A 78 -0.37 -1.85 -16.79
N SER A 79 -0.41 -0.81 -17.63
CA SER A 79 -1.54 -0.49 -18.51
C SER A 79 -0.98 -0.22 -19.90
#